data_AF-A0A832R9S3-F1
#
_entry.id   AF-A0A832R9S3-F1
#
_cell.length_a   1.000
_cell.length_b   1.000
_cell.length_c   1.000
_cell.angle_alpha   90.00
_cell.angle_beta   90.00
_cell.angle_gamma   90.00
#
_symmetry.space_group_name_H-M   'P 1'
#
loop_
_entity.id
_entity.type
_entity.pdbx_description
1 polymer ?
#
loop_
_entity_poly.entity_id
_entity_poly.type
_entity_poly.pdbx_seq_one_letter_code
_entity_poly.pdbx_strand_id
1 'polypeptide(L)'
;MNHTRTPVGSSSLIAGLLSCTALASSAVQGQSHVDWELLDQYCVECHNLDDYAGAIAFDLMPPETLAQDAEAWEVVIRKLRTGMMPPAGKARPSRGEFDAFTTALGSSLDETYALDPNPGQEGLSRLNREEYRNAIRDLLQFDASTIVATLPAESAGEGFDNNIERLSVSPTLIDAFASAAMRISREAVGDLSLIPLQVEYSAGSGSQSSHVDGLPLGTRGGLLVTHNFPLDARYQFNVGTRGAGGVFNNQDFCSGGNEVVVTIDGELLELEDPNSFQIPV
;
A
#
# COMPACT_ATOMS: atom_id res chain seq x y z
N MET A 1 38.90 31.47 -15.91
CA MET A 1 38.54 32.76 -15.29
C MET A 1 38.50 32.56 -13.79
N ASN A 2 39.56 32.97 -13.10
CA ASN A 2 39.75 32.82 -11.65
C ASN A 2 39.17 34.03 -10.93
N HIS A 3 38.18 33.83 -10.07
CA HIS A 3 37.72 34.85 -9.13
C HIS A 3 38.45 34.70 -7.80
N THR A 4 39.37 35.63 -7.55
CA THR A 4 40.09 35.84 -6.29
C THR A 4 39.15 36.35 -5.20
N ARG A 5 39.15 35.67 -4.05
CA ARG A 5 38.49 36.09 -2.80
C ARG A 5 39.31 37.17 -2.09
N THR A 6 38.65 38.22 -1.61
CA THR A 6 39.15 39.17 -0.61
C THR A 6 38.68 38.75 0.79
N PRO A 7 39.49 38.89 1.85
CA PRO A 7 39.06 38.66 3.23
C PRO A 7 38.65 39.99 3.89
N VAL A 8 37.50 40.00 4.56
CA VAL A 8 37.07 41.12 5.41
C VAL A 8 37.00 40.64 6.86
N GLY A 9 37.73 41.36 7.72
CA GLY A 9 37.23 41.83 9.01
C GLY A 9 37.05 40.82 10.14
N SER A 10 38.07 40.74 10.98
CA SER A 10 38.02 40.16 12.33
C SER A 10 37.14 41.03 13.24
N SER A 11 36.03 40.46 13.74
CA SER A 11 35.24 41.07 14.83
C SER A 11 35.26 40.12 16.02
N SER A 12 35.91 40.59 17.10
CA SER A 12 35.93 39.94 18.40
C SER A 12 34.53 40.04 19.04
N LEU A 13 33.96 38.91 19.43
CA LEU A 13 32.73 38.86 20.23
C LEU A 13 33.04 38.28 21.61
N ILE A 14 32.65 39.07 22.61
CA ILE A 14 32.81 38.88 24.04
C ILE A 14 31.90 37.73 24.50
N ALA A 15 32.48 36.72 25.14
CA ALA A 15 31.76 35.61 25.75
C ALA A 15 31.09 36.06 27.06
N GLY A 16 29.79 36.31 27.01
CA GLY A 16 28.94 36.44 28.21
C GLY A 16 28.42 35.07 28.64
N LEU A 17 28.87 34.57 29.80
CA LEU A 17 28.28 33.40 30.44
C LEU A 17 26.86 33.73 30.93
N LEU A 18 25.85 33.25 30.21
CA LEU A 18 24.50 33.10 30.73
C LEU A 18 24.41 31.78 31.50
N SER A 19 24.43 31.84 32.84
CA SER A 19 24.02 30.72 33.69
C SER A 19 22.52 30.51 33.53
N CYS A 20 22.14 29.49 32.77
CA CYS A 20 20.77 29.00 32.69
C CYS A 20 20.51 28.11 33.91
N THR A 21 19.93 28.66 34.97
CA THR A 21 19.41 27.88 36.09
C THR A 21 18.21 27.08 35.62
N ALA A 22 18.43 25.79 35.34
CA ALA A 22 17.36 24.84 35.08
C ALA A 22 16.55 24.64 36.37
N LEU A 23 15.33 25.17 36.42
CA LEU A 23 14.33 24.72 37.37
C LEU A 23 13.91 23.31 36.96
N ALA A 24 14.47 22.31 37.64
CA ALA A 24 13.95 20.96 37.61
C ALA A 24 12.56 20.98 38.27
N SER A 25 11.51 21.06 37.47
CA SER A 25 10.17 20.69 37.91
C SER A 25 10.19 19.18 38.14
N SER A 26 10.36 18.77 39.40
CA SER A 26 10.04 17.41 39.81
C SER A 26 8.52 17.24 39.67
N ALA A 27 8.06 16.79 38.51
CA ALA A 27 6.79 16.11 38.44
C ALA A 27 6.93 14.87 39.31
N VAL A 28 6.35 14.91 40.51
CA VAL A 28 6.06 13.70 41.27
C VAL A 28 5.06 12.92 40.42
N GLN A 29 5.57 12.02 39.57
CA GLN A 29 4.80 10.88 39.11
C GLN A 29 4.57 10.03 40.34
N GLY A 30 3.54 10.37 41.12
CA GLY A 30 2.99 9.42 42.08
C GLY A 30 2.47 8.26 41.25
N GLN A 31 3.10 7.10 41.38
CA GLN A 31 2.55 5.85 40.85
C GLN A 31 1.10 5.76 41.36
N SER A 32 0.14 5.98 40.49
CA SER A 32 -1.27 5.83 40.81
C SER A 32 -1.51 4.34 40.94
N HIS A 33 -1.39 3.83 42.17
CA HIS A 33 -1.68 2.44 42.47
C HIS A 33 -3.16 2.16 42.24
N VAL A 34 -3.47 1.07 41.54
CA VAL A 34 -4.86 0.62 41.34
C VAL A 34 -5.44 0.23 42.69
N ASP A 35 -6.60 0.78 43.04
CA ASP A 35 -7.29 0.47 44.29
C ASP A 35 -8.11 -0.83 44.14
N TRP A 36 -7.47 -1.96 44.42
CA TRP A 36 -8.11 -3.28 44.35
C TRP A 36 -9.16 -3.50 45.44
N GLU A 37 -9.11 -2.78 46.56
CA GLU A 37 -10.12 -2.87 47.62
C GLU A 37 -11.45 -2.26 47.15
N LEU A 38 -11.40 -1.19 46.34
CA LEU A 38 -12.58 -0.64 45.67
C LEU A 38 -13.21 -1.66 44.71
N LEU A 39 -12.40 -2.42 43.97
CA LEU A 39 -12.90 -3.48 43.10
C LEU A 39 -13.63 -4.56 43.92
N ASP A 40 -13.02 -5.02 45.02
CA ASP A 40 -13.61 -6.03 45.90
C ASP A 40 -14.94 -5.54 46.49
N GLN A 41 -15.01 -4.29 46.93
CA GLN A 41 -16.18 -3.72 47.57
C GLN A 41 -17.37 -3.52 46.62
N TYR A 42 -17.12 -3.10 45.38
CA TYR A 42 -18.19 -2.63 44.49
C TYR A 42 -18.41 -3.48 43.24
N CYS A 43 -17.49 -4.39 42.91
CA CYS A 43 -17.55 -5.19 41.68
C CYS A 43 -17.69 -6.69 41.97
N VAL A 44 -16.91 -7.21 42.92
CA VAL A 44 -16.84 -8.66 43.19
C VAL A 44 -18.14 -9.24 43.75
N GLU A 45 -19.05 -8.43 44.32
CA GLU A 45 -20.36 -8.91 44.76
C GLU A 45 -21.16 -9.58 43.63
N CYS A 46 -21.05 -9.09 42.38
CA CYS A 46 -21.82 -9.60 41.24
C CYS A 46 -20.94 -10.21 40.13
N HIS A 47 -19.70 -9.77 40.02
CA HIS A 47 -18.75 -10.20 38.98
C HIS A 47 -17.75 -11.19 39.58
N ASN A 48 -18.24 -12.36 39.96
CA ASN A 48 -17.50 -13.46 40.56
C ASN A 48 -17.87 -14.78 39.87
N LEU A 49 -17.24 -15.90 40.27
CA LEU A 49 -17.55 -17.21 39.71
C LEU A 49 -18.97 -17.73 40.00
N ASP A 50 -19.60 -17.29 41.10
CA ASP A 50 -20.91 -17.77 41.53
C ASP A 50 -22.06 -17.08 40.76
N ASP A 51 -22.06 -15.75 40.72
CA ASP A 51 -23.07 -14.92 40.04
C ASP A 51 -22.76 -14.72 38.55
N TYR A 52 -21.48 -14.64 38.20
CA TYR A 52 -20.95 -14.50 36.83
C TYR A 52 -21.65 -13.42 35.99
N ALA A 53 -22.03 -12.31 36.61
CA ALA A 53 -22.77 -11.25 35.94
C ALA A 53 -21.93 -10.66 34.80
N GLY A 54 -22.53 -10.45 33.64
CA GLY A 54 -21.82 -9.89 32.48
C GLY A 54 -20.70 -10.77 31.93
N ALA A 55 -20.68 -12.05 32.27
CA ALA A 55 -19.68 -13.03 31.84
C ALA A 55 -18.23 -12.66 32.21
N ILE A 56 -18.05 -12.09 33.40
CA ILE A 56 -16.74 -11.73 33.95
C ILE A 56 -16.69 -12.06 35.45
N ALA A 57 -15.52 -12.52 35.90
CA ALA A 57 -15.26 -13.00 37.25
C ALA A 57 -13.94 -12.38 37.75
N PHE A 58 -14.03 -11.27 38.48
CA PHE A 58 -12.86 -10.53 38.96
C PHE A 58 -12.09 -11.27 40.05
N ASP A 59 -12.73 -12.21 40.75
CA ASP A 59 -12.10 -13.13 41.70
C ASP A 59 -11.10 -14.11 41.05
N LEU A 60 -11.10 -14.20 39.72
CA LEU A 60 -10.12 -14.95 38.93
C LEU A 60 -9.09 -14.07 38.20
N MET A 61 -9.17 -12.75 38.36
CA MET A 61 -8.33 -11.78 37.63
C MET A 61 -7.47 -10.99 38.62
N PRO A 62 -6.45 -11.61 39.24
CA PRO A 62 -5.63 -10.95 40.23
C PRO A 62 -4.73 -9.88 39.57
N PRO A 63 -4.17 -8.91 40.34
CA PRO A 63 -3.41 -7.79 39.79
C PRO A 63 -2.24 -8.20 38.87
N GLU A 64 -1.67 -9.37 39.10
CA GLU A 64 -0.55 -9.90 38.31
C GLU A 64 -0.95 -10.30 36.88
N THR A 65 -2.25 -10.51 36.62
CA THR A 65 -2.76 -10.88 35.27
C THR A 65 -3.28 -9.69 34.47
N LEU A 66 -3.09 -8.46 34.97
CA LEU A 66 -3.58 -7.23 34.33
C LEU A 66 -3.24 -7.15 32.83
N ALA A 67 -2.02 -7.55 32.46
CA ALA A 67 -1.54 -7.56 31.08
C ALA A 67 -2.33 -8.53 30.20
N GLN A 68 -2.53 -9.75 30.71
CA GLN A 68 -3.19 -10.84 30.00
C GLN A 68 -4.67 -10.55 29.81
N ASP A 69 -5.28 -9.86 30.76
CA ASP A 69 -6.70 -9.53 30.80
C ASP A 69 -7.02 -8.10 30.33
N ALA A 70 -6.10 -7.45 29.62
CA ALA A 70 -6.19 -6.03 29.25
C ALA A 70 -7.50 -5.67 28.53
N GLU A 71 -7.97 -6.52 27.61
CA GLU A 71 -9.22 -6.31 26.87
C GLU A 71 -10.44 -6.19 27.81
N ALA A 72 -10.51 -7.06 28.82
CA ALA A 72 -11.57 -7.03 29.82
C ALA A 72 -11.49 -5.76 30.68
N TRP A 73 -10.29 -5.37 31.12
CA TRP A 73 -10.09 -4.16 31.89
C TRP A 73 -10.41 -2.88 31.12
N GLU A 74 -10.15 -2.82 29.81
CA GLU A 74 -10.58 -1.70 28.98
C GLU A 74 -12.11 -1.60 28.89
N VAL A 75 -12.82 -2.73 28.80
CA VAL A 75 -14.28 -2.74 28.85
C VAL A 75 -14.75 -2.17 30.19
N VAL A 76 -14.12 -2.56 31.30
CA VAL A 76 -14.42 -2.03 32.65
C VAL A 76 -14.25 -0.51 32.67
N ILE A 77 -13.11 0.02 32.20
CA ILE A 77 -12.85 1.45 32.12
C ILE A 77 -13.96 2.16 31.32
N ARG A 78 -14.34 1.62 30.15
CA ARG A 78 -15.43 2.19 29.32
C ARG A 78 -16.77 2.20 30.06
N LYS A 79 -17.12 1.11 30.75
CA LYS A 79 -18.37 0.97 31.51
C LYS A 79 -18.43 1.90 32.71
N LEU A 80 -17.32 2.09 33.41
CA LEU A 80 -17.21 3.02 34.55
C LEU A 80 -17.28 4.48 34.09
N ARG A 81 -16.52 4.86 33.05
CA ARG A 81 -16.53 6.23 32.49
C ARG A 81 -17.90 6.66 31.95
N THR A 82 -18.69 5.72 31.46
CA THR A 82 -20.06 5.97 30.97
C THR A 82 -21.12 5.87 32.07
N GLY A 83 -20.73 5.55 33.31
CA GLY A 83 -21.65 5.40 34.43
C GLY A 83 -22.59 4.19 34.32
N MET A 84 -22.33 3.26 33.40
CA MET A 84 -23.14 2.04 33.24
C MET A 84 -22.99 1.08 34.42
N MET A 85 -21.84 1.11 35.11
CA MET A 85 -21.55 0.27 36.27
C MET A 85 -21.13 1.09 37.49
N PRO A 86 -21.46 0.64 38.72
CA PRO A 86 -22.46 -0.36 39.08
C PRO A 86 -23.87 0.00 38.57
N PRO A 87 -24.83 -0.92 38.46
CA PRO A 87 -26.17 -0.60 37.98
C PRO A 87 -26.94 0.30 38.97
N ALA A 88 -28.04 0.91 38.51
CA ALA A 88 -28.89 1.72 39.37
C ALA A 88 -29.42 0.90 40.56
N GLY A 89 -29.38 1.47 41.76
CA GLY A 89 -29.83 0.81 42.99
C GLY A 89 -28.74 0.03 43.74
N LYS A 90 -27.54 -0.14 43.18
CA LYS A 90 -26.37 -0.67 43.90
C LYS A 90 -25.55 0.45 44.52
N ALA A 91 -24.74 0.10 45.53
CA ALA A 91 -23.80 1.04 46.15
C ALA A 91 -22.79 1.52 45.10
N ARG A 92 -22.42 2.81 45.15
CA ARG A 92 -21.48 3.42 44.21
C ARG A 92 -20.48 4.29 44.98
N PRO A 93 -19.17 4.17 44.68
CA PRO A 93 -18.18 5.18 44.99
C PRO A 93 -18.60 6.57 44.54
N SER A 94 -17.97 7.57 45.12
CA SER A 94 -18.02 8.92 44.58
C SER A 94 -17.42 8.97 43.17
N ARG A 95 -17.83 9.97 42.39
CA ARG A 95 -17.27 10.17 41.06
C ARG A 95 -15.76 10.37 41.07
N GLY A 96 -15.23 11.05 42.09
CA GLY A 96 -13.78 11.26 42.24
C GLY A 96 -13.02 9.95 42.46
N GLU A 97 -13.57 9.04 43.25
CA GLU A 97 -12.98 7.70 43.45
C GLU A 97 -13.00 6.88 42.15
N PHE A 98 -14.09 6.93 41.38
CA PHE A 98 -14.15 6.26 40.08
C PHE A 98 -13.18 6.84 39.04
N ASP A 99 -13.10 8.17 38.96
CA ASP A 99 -12.20 8.84 38.03
C ASP A 99 -10.74 8.52 38.40
N ALA A 100 -10.41 8.49 39.70
CA ALA A 100 -9.09 8.07 40.18
C ALA A 100 -8.80 6.59 39.86
N PHE A 101 -9.73 5.68 40.15
CA PHE A 101 -9.58 4.25 39.86
C PHE A 101 -9.39 3.99 38.36
N THR A 102 -10.25 4.55 37.50
CA THR A 102 -10.13 4.35 36.04
C THR A 102 -8.88 4.99 35.44
N THR A 103 -8.38 6.08 36.04
CA THR A 103 -7.11 6.70 35.63
C THR A 103 -5.92 5.83 36.03
N ALA A 104 -5.92 5.31 37.26
CA ALA A 104 -4.88 4.41 37.75
C ALA A 104 -4.84 3.11 36.94
N LEU A 105 -6.01 2.50 36.70
CA LEU A 105 -6.13 1.28 35.92
C LEU A 105 -5.68 1.48 34.47
N GLY A 106 -6.10 2.58 33.82
CA GLY A 106 -5.64 2.92 32.47
C GLY A 106 -4.13 3.14 32.40
N SER A 107 -3.56 3.88 33.36
CA SER A 107 -2.11 4.12 33.41
C SER A 107 -1.34 2.82 33.61
N SER A 108 -1.84 1.92 34.46
CA SER A 108 -1.22 0.62 34.69
C SER A 108 -1.25 -0.27 33.44
N LEU A 109 -2.34 -0.23 32.66
CA LEU A 109 -2.43 -0.93 31.37
C LEU A 109 -1.44 -0.34 30.35
N ASP A 110 -1.38 1.00 30.26
CA ASP A 110 -0.48 1.70 29.35
C ASP A 110 1.00 1.41 29.67
N GLU A 111 1.38 1.43 30.95
CA GLU A 111 2.73 1.07 31.41
C GLU A 111 3.08 -0.39 31.07
N THR A 112 2.13 -1.30 31.28
CA THR A 112 2.31 -2.72 30.97
C THR A 112 2.48 -2.95 29.47
N TYR A 113 1.66 -2.30 28.64
CA TYR A 113 1.77 -2.36 27.18
C TYR A 113 3.09 -1.78 26.69
N ALA A 114 3.61 -0.72 27.32
CA ALA A 114 4.89 -0.14 26.94
C ALA A 114 6.08 -1.09 27.18
N LEU A 115 5.97 -2.00 28.15
CA LEU A 115 6.99 -3.00 28.46
C LEU A 115 6.93 -4.23 27.54
N ASP A 116 5.73 -4.65 27.14
CA ASP A 116 5.50 -5.75 26.22
C ASP A 116 4.38 -5.41 25.23
N PRO A 117 4.68 -4.66 24.16
CA PRO A 117 3.67 -4.25 23.19
C PRO A 117 3.06 -5.47 22.50
N ASN A 118 1.75 -5.61 22.62
CA ASN A 118 0.98 -6.60 21.87
C ASN A 118 0.31 -5.92 20.66
N PRO A 119 0.89 -5.96 19.45
CA PRO A 119 0.27 -5.37 18.26
C PRO A 119 -0.96 -6.15 17.77
N GLY A 120 -1.36 -7.22 18.46
CA GLY A 120 -2.36 -8.18 18.01
C GLY A 120 -1.73 -9.26 17.14
N GLN A 121 -2.58 -10.12 16.54
CA GLN A 121 -2.12 -11.10 15.57
C GLN A 121 -2.24 -10.54 14.16
N GLU A 122 -1.12 -10.50 13.44
CA GLU A 122 -1.14 -10.32 11.99
C GLU A 122 -1.72 -11.59 11.35
N GLY A 123 -2.96 -11.49 10.85
CA GLY A 123 -3.54 -12.55 10.03
C GLY A 123 -2.74 -12.73 8.73
N LEU A 124 -2.75 -13.94 8.17
CA LEU A 124 -2.21 -14.15 6.82
C LEU A 124 -3.11 -13.42 5.81
N SER A 125 -2.56 -12.39 5.15
CA SER A 125 -3.22 -11.71 4.05
C SER A 125 -2.67 -12.20 2.72
N ARG A 126 -3.55 -12.40 1.73
CA ARG A 126 -3.12 -12.56 0.34
C ARG A 126 -2.84 -11.20 -0.29
N LEU A 127 -2.05 -11.18 -1.34
CA LEU A 127 -1.94 -9.99 -2.18
C LEU A 127 -3.28 -9.71 -2.86
N ASN A 128 -3.68 -8.44 -2.90
CA ASN A 128 -4.77 -7.99 -3.76
C ASN A 128 -4.33 -7.98 -5.24
N ARG A 129 -5.26 -7.73 -6.15
CA ARG A 129 -4.99 -7.74 -7.59
C ARG A 129 -3.90 -6.74 -8.02
N GLU A 130 -3.89 -5.56 -7.41
CA GLU A 130 -2.92 -4.49 -7.68
C GLU A 130 -1.52 -4.88 -7.21
N GLU A 131 -1.42 -5.34 -5.96
CA GLU A 131 -0.20 -5.82 -5.33
C GLU A 131 0.37 -7.04 -6.07
N TYR A 132 -0.48 -7.99 -6.49
CA TYR A 132 -0.06 -9.13 -7.29
C TYR A 132 0.53 -8.69 -8.64
N ARG A 133 -0.09 -7.74 -9.33
CA ARG A 133 0.46 -7.20 -10.58
C ARG A 133 1.83 -6.55 -10.36
N ASN A 134 1.94 -5.72 -9.33
CA ASN A 134 3.18 -5.02 -9.01
C ASN A 134 4.30 -6.00 -8.64
N ALA A 135 3.98 -7.05 -7.86
CA ALA A 135 4.92 -8.12 -7.54
C ALA A 135 5.41 -8.86 -8.80
N ILE A 136 4.50 -9.19 -9.74
CA ILE A 136 4.88 -9.82 -11.01
C ILE A 136 5.76 -8.90 -11.86
N ARG A 137 5.41 -7.62 -11.96
CA ARG A 137 6.21 -6.63 -12.66
C ARG A 137 7.61 -6.54 -12.06
N ASP A 138 7.73 -6.48 -10.74
CA ASP A 138 9.02 -6.29 -10.08
C ASP A 138 9.89 -7.55 -10.14
N LEU A 139 9.29 -8.74 -10.09
CA LEU A 139 10.02 -10.02 -10.15
C LEU A 139 10.41 -10.44 -11.56
N LEU A 140 9.53 -10.22 -12.54
CA LEU A 140 9.69 -10.74 -13.90
C LEU A 140 9.94 -9.65 -14.94
N GLN A 141 9.87 -8.37 -14.55
CA GLN A 141 9.89 -7.23 -15.47
C GLN A 141 8.82 -7.33 -16.56
N PHE A 142 7.69 -7.99 -16.24
CA PHE A 142 6.62 -8.30 -17.17
C PHE A 142 5.33 -7.58 -16.75
N ASP A 143 4.71 -6.85 -17.68
CA ASP A 143 3.40 -6.23 -17.43
C ASP A 143 2.26 -7.25 -17.56
N ALA A 144 1.85 -7.79 -16.42
CA ALA A 144 0.72 -8.70 -16.34
C ALA A 144 -0.66 -8.01 -16.27
N SER A 145 -0.76 -6.69 -16.51
CA SER A 145 -1.99 -5.91 -16.39
C SER A 145 -3.22 -6.57 -17.03
N THR A 146 -3.09 -7.04 -18.27
CA THR A 146 -4.18 -7.67 -19.01
C THR A 146 -4.60 -9.01 -18.42
N ILE A 147 -3.64 -9.83 -17.96
CA ILE A 147 -3.94 -11.13 -17.35
C ILE A 147 -4.59 -10.91 -15.98
N VAL A 148 -3.99 -10.04 -15.18
CA VAL A 148 -4.44 -9.74 -13.82
C VAL A 148 -5.83 -9.12 -13.81
N ALA A 149 -6.20 -8.31 -14.81
CA ALA A 149 -7.54 -7.76 -14.95
C ALA A 149 -8.65 -8.83 -15.06
N THR A 150 -8.31 -10.06 -15.43
CA THR A 150 -9.26 -11.19 -15.47
C THR A 150 -9.55 -11.81 -14.11
N LEU A 151 -8.71 -11.53 -13.10
CA LEU A 151 -8.96 -11.98 -11.73
C LEU A 151 -10.17 -11.24 -11.14
N PRO A 152 -10.97 -11.92 -10.30
CA PRO A 152 -12.08 -11.29 -9.59
C PRO A 152 -11.60 -10.04 -8.82
N ALA A 153 -12.32 -8.93 -8.96
CA ALA A 153 -12.00 -7.71 -8.25
C ALA A 153 -12.31 -7.85 -6.76
N GLU A 154 -11.43 -7.30 -5.91
CA GLU A 154 -11.66 -7.16 -4.49
C GLU A 154 -12.72 -6.09 -4.18
N SER A 155 -13.46 -6.30 -3.09
CA SER A 155 -14.34 -5.27 -2.56
C SER A 155 -13.55 -4.29 -1.70
N ALA A 156 -13.43 -3.04 -2.14
CA ALA A 156 -12.87 -1.98 -1.32
C ALA A 156 -13.73 -1.77 -0.05
N GLY A 157 -13.09 -1.59 1.11
CA GLY A 157 -13.71 -1.31 2.41
C GLY A 157 -13.04 -0.13 3.07
N GLU A 158 -13.83 0.77 3.66
CA GLU A 158 -13.29 1.99 4.27
C GLU A 158 -12.39 2.81 3.30
N GLY A 159 -12.58 2.65 1.98
CA GLY A 159 -11.76 3.27 0.94
C GLY A 159 -10.49 2.51 0.53
N PHE A 160 -10.20 1.35 1.13
CA PHE A 160 -9.00 0.55 0.87
C PHE A 160 -9.33 -0.86 0.36
N ASP A 161 -8.51 -1.40 -0.53
CA ASP A 161 -8.65 -2.74 -1.12
C ASP A 161 -7.62 -3.75 -0.58
N ASN A 162 -6.81 -3.37 0.40
CA ASN A 162 -5.81 -4.20 1.08
C ASN A 162 -6.22 -4.62 2.51
N ASN A 163 -7.51 -4.56 2.83
CA ASN A 163 -8.02 -4.93 4.15
C ASN A 163 -7.96 -6.45 4.38
N ILE A 164 -7.10 -6.89 5.30
CA ILE A 164 -6.84 -8.31 5.62
C ILE A 164 -8.15 -9.08 5.92
N GLU A 165 -9.04 -8.49 6.73
CA GLU A 165 -10.32 -9.11 7.11
C GLU A 165 -11.25 -9.38 5.92
N ARG A 166 -11.05 -8.67 4.80
CA ARG A 166 -11.87 -8.77 3.59
C ARG A 166 -11.19 -9.58 2.48
N LEU A 167 -9.89 -9.80 2.58
CA LEU A 167 -9.09 -10.57 1.63
C LEU A 167 -9.21 -12.08 1.89
N SER A 168 -10.45 -12.56 1.95
CA SER A 168 -10.73 -14.00 2.07
C SER A 168 -10.22 -14.77 0.83
N VAL A 169 -9.89 -16.05 1.06
CA VAL A 169 -9.45 -16.97 0.01
C VAL A 169 -10.58 -17.97 -0.25
N SER A 170 -11.04 -18.06 -1.49
CA SER A 170 -11.96 -19.11 -1.94
C SER A 170 -11.23 -20.12 -2.85
N PRO A 171 -11.71 -21.37 -2.96
CA PRO A 171 -11.13 -22.34 -3.90
C PRO A 171 -11.09 -21.82 -5.34
N THR A 172 -12.17 -21.16 -5.78
CA THR A 172 -12.27 -20.54 -7.10
C THR A 172 -11.23 -19.46 -7.34
N LEU A 173 -10.87 -18.71 -6.29
CA LEU A 173 -9.85 -17.69 -6.38
C LEU A 173 -8.46 -18.33 -6.52
N ILE A 174 -8.16 -19.39 -5.77
CA ILE A 174 -6.90 -20.14 -5.90
C ILE A 174 -6.74 -20.68 -7.33
N ASP A 175 -7.79 -21.26 -7.90
CA ASP A 175 -7.77 -21.78 -9.28
C ASP A 175 -7.52 -20.65 -10.30
N ALA A 176 -8.12 -19.48 -10.09
CA ALA A 176 -7.90 -18.31 -10.93
C ALA A 176 -6.45 -17.80 -10.85
N PHE A 177 -5.88 -17.71 -9.65
CA PHE A 177 -4.48 -17.32 -9.45
C PHE A 177 -3.51 -18.34 -10.05
N ALA A 178 -3.76 -19.64 -9.89
CA ALA A 178 -2.93 -20.69 -10.50
C ALA A 178 -2.98 -20.62 -12.04
N SER A 179 -4.17 -20.38 -12.60
CA SER A 179 -4.37 -20.22 -14.05
C SER A 179 -3.66 -18.96 -14.58
N ALA A 180 -3.78 -17.83 -13.87
CA ALA A 180 -3.10 -16.59 -14.18
C ALA A 180 -1.58 -16.77 -14.10
N ALA A 181 -1.06 -17.39 -13.03
CA ALA A 181 0.36 -17.67 -12.87
C ALA A 181 0.92 -18.53 -14.00
N MET A 182 0.22 -19.60 -14.39
CA MET A 182 0.64 -20.42 -15.53
C MET A 182 0.70 -19.64 -16.86
N ARG A 183 -0.24 -18.71 -17.06
CA ARG A 183 -0.26 -17.87 -18.25
C ARG A 183 0.86 -16.84 -18.22
N ILE A 184 1.04 -16.14 -17.10
CA ILE A 184 2.13 -15.19 -16.87
C ILE A 184 3.48 -15.89 -17.09
N SER A 185 3.71 -17.07 -16.51
CA SER A 185 4.98 -17.79 -16.67
C SER A 185 5.27 -18.12 -18.14
N ARG A 186 4.26 -18.52 -18.93
CA ARG A 186 4.47 -18.77 -20.37
C ARG A 186 4.77 -17.50 -21.15
N GLU A 187 4.05 -16.41 -20.86
CA GLU A 187 4.23 -15.14 -21.57
C GLU A 187 5.54 -14.44 -21.19
N ALA A 188 5.98 -14.56 -19.93
CA ALA A 188 7.21 -13.94 -19.43
C ALA A 188 8.48 -14.72 -19.81
N VAL A 189 8.43 -16.06 -19.88
CA VAL A 189 9.60 -16.88 -20.29
C VAL A 189 9.73 -16.94 -21.82
N GLY A 190 8.62 -16.82 -22.54
CA GLY A 190 8.60 -17.02 -23.98
C GLY A 190 8.57 -18.49 -24.39
N ASP A 191 8.26 -18.74 -25.67
CA ASP A 191 8.26 -20.08 -26.26
C ASP A 191 9.18 -20.10 -27.49
N LEU A 192 10.35 -20.72 -27.34
CA LEU A 192 11.37 -20.81 -28.41
C LEU A 192 10.91 -21.65 -29.61
N SER A 193 9.81 -22.42 -29.47
CA SER A 193 9.20 -23.15 -30.57
C SER A 193 8.19 -22.31 -31.37
N LEU A 194 7.98 -21.05 -31.00
CA LEU A 194 7.12 -20.13 -31.74
C LEU A 194 7.57 -20.02 -33.20
N ILE A 195 6.63 -20.32 -34.09
CA ILE A 195 6.76 -19.92 -35.49
C ILE A 195 6.70 -18.39 -35.58
N PRO A 196 7.39 -17.77 -36.57
CA PRO A 196 7.35 -16.33 -36.75
C PRO A 196 5.91 -15.81 -36.78
N LEU A 197 5.57 -15.00 -35.78
CA LEU A 197 4.23 -14.42 -35.64
C LEU A 197 4.21 -13.07 -36.35
N GLN A 198 3.22 -12.87 -37.24
CA GLN A 198 2.96 -11.55 -37.80
C GLN A 198 1.79 -10.91 -37.05
N VAL A 199 2.01 -9.72 -36.49
CA VAL A 199 0.97 -8.92 -35.86
C VAL A 199 0.81 -7.64 -36.67
N GLU A 200 -0.42 -7.36 -37.08
CA GLU A 200 -0.79 -6.15 -37.81
C GLU A 200 -1.44 -5.14 -36.85
N TYR A 201 -0.95 -3.91 -36.86
CA TYR A 201 -1.55 -2.79 -36.16
C TYR A 201 -2.03 -1.76 -37.17
N SER A 202 -3.30 -1.36 -37.05
CA SER A 202 -3.87 -0.32 -37.91
C SER A 202 -3.87 1.01 -37.18
N ALA A 203 -3.31 2.05 -37.81
CA ALA A 203 -3.61 3.42 -37.41
C ALA A 203 -5.12 3.67 -37.59
N GLY A 204 -5.75 4.35 -36.63
CA GLY A 204 -7.17 4.73 -36.71
C GLY A 204 -7.43 5.71 -37.86
N SER A 205 -8.67 5.76 -38.35
CA SER A 205 -9.07 6.75 -39.35
C SER A 205 -9.40 8.09 -38.70
N GLY A 206 -8.71 9.16 -39.09
CA GLY A 206 -9.03 10.51 -38.66
C GLY A 206 -7.86 11.50 -38.78
N SER A 207 -8.17 12.80 -38.82
CA SER A 207 -7.15 13.82 -38.61
C SER A 207 -6.84 13.92 -37.12
N GLN A 208 -5.59 13.69 -36.73
CA GLN A 208 -5.14 13.94 -35.36
C GLN A 208 -5.17 15.46 -35.08
N SER A 209 -6.15 15.92 -34.29
CA SER A 209 -6.34 17.33 -33.92
C SER A 209 -5.72 17.70 -32.57
N SER A 210 -5.33 16.69 -31.77
CA SER A 210 -4.66 16.85 -30.48
C SER A 210 -3.39 15.99 -30.41
N HIS A 211 -2.47 16.40 -29.54
CA HIS A 211 -1.33 15.56 -29.21
C HIS A 211 -1.80 14.26 -28.56
N VAL A 212 -1.08 13.17 -28.86
CA VAL A 212 -1.25 11.88 -28.20
C VAL A 212 0.02 11.67 -27.38
N ASP A 213 -0.15 11.53 -26.07
CA ASP A 213 0.95 11.33 -25.15
C ASP A 213 1.75 10.08 -25.55
N GLY A 214 3.07 10.21 -25.63
CA GLY A 214 3.99 9.16 -26.09
C GLY A 214 4.39 9.26 -27.57
N LEU A 215 3.66 10.02 -28.40
CA LEU A 215 4.11 10.34 -29.76
C LEU A 215 4.94 11.64 -29.77
N PRO A 216 5.79 11.88 -30.78
CA PRO A 216 6.48 13.16 -30.94
C PRO A 216 5.52 14.36 -31.11
N LEU A 217 5.94 15.55 -30.69
CA LEU A 217 5.18 16.78 -30.93
C LEU A 217 5.09 17.07 -32.44
N GLY A 218 3.91 17.49 -32.90
CA GLY A 218 3.67 17.79 -34.32
C GLY A 218 3.33 16.57 -35.19
N THR A 219 3.23 15.38 -34.60
CA THR A 219 2.77 14.16 -35.29
C THR A 219 1.38 14.37 -35.90
N ARG A 220 1.25 14.15 -37.22
CA ARG A 220 -0.01 14.29 -37.97
C ARG A 220 -0.49 12.92 -38.41
N GLY A 221 -1.04 12.17 -37.46
CA GLY A 221 -1.32 10.75 -37.62
C GLY A 221 -0.12 9.90 -37.18
N GLY A 222 -0.39 8.74 -36.61
CA GLY A 222 0.62 7.89 -36.01
C GLY A 222 -0.03 6.75 -35.23
N LEU A 223 0.78 5.84 -34.74
CA LEU A 223 0.35 4.67 -33.99
C LEU A 223 1.23 4.53 -32.75
N LEU A 224 0.60 4.53 -31.58
CA LEU A 224 1.25 4.14 -30.33
C LEU A 224 0.71 2.77 -29.93
N VAL A 225 1.59 1.78 -29.83
CA VAL A 225 1.24 0.40 -29.46
C VAL A 225 2.20 -0.12 -28.43
N THR A 226 1.66 -0.86 -27.47
CA THR A 226 2.44 -1.72 -26.59
C THR A 226 2.46 -3.11 -27.22
N HIS A 227 3.66 -3.63 -27.47
CA HIS A 227 3.88 -4.97 -28.00
C HIS A 227 4.72 -5.78 -27.01
N ASN A 228 4.28 -6.99 -26.68
CA ASN A 228 5.09 -7.93 -25.92
C ASN A 228 5.91 -8.77 -26.90
N PHE A 229 7.23 -8.63 -26.88
CA PHE A 229 8.13 -9.44 -27.68
C PHE A 229 8.33 -10.79 -26.98
N PRO A 230 7.82 -11.89 -27.55
CA PRO A 230 7.81 -13.17 -26.83
C PRO A 230 9.19 -13.81 -26.70
N LEU A 231 10.22 -13.32 -27.39
CA LEU A 231 11.56 -13.89 -27.44
C LEU A 231 12.62 -12.80 -27.63
N ASP A 232 13.81 -13.04 -27.10
CA ASP A 232 15.01 -12.24 -27.43
C ASP A 232 15.44 -12.57 -28.86
N ALA A 233 15.06 -11.72 -29.82
CA ALA A 233 15.17 -12.02 -31.24
C ALA A 233 15.29 -10.75 -32.09
N ARG A 234 15.59 -10.94 -33.38
CA ARG A 234 15.51 -9.87 -34.37
C ARG A 234 14.12 -9.82 -34.95
N TYR A 235 13.43 -8.72 -34.73
CA TYR A 235 12.08 -8.49 -35.25
C TYR A 235 12.14 -7.63 -36.51
N GLN A 236 11.36 -8.02 -37.52
CA GLN A 236 11.18 -7.25 -38.75
C GLN A 236 9.94 -6.39 -38.63
N PHE A 237 10.12 -5.08 -38.77
CA PHE A 237 9.04 -4.12 -38.86
C PHE A 237 8.83 -3.74 -40.32
N ASN A 238 7.56 -3.62 -40.70
CA ASN A 238 7.16 -3.08 -41.99
C ASN A 238 6.07 -2.05 -41.74
N VAL A 239 6.37 -0.80 -42.09
CA VAL A 239 5.45 0.32 -41.98
C VAL A 239 4.98 0.62 -43.41
N GLY A 240 3.69 0.41 -43.66
CA GLY A 240 3.11 0.58 -45.00
C GLY A 240 1.69 1.14 -44.94
N THR A 241 1.21 1.63 -46.08
CA THR A 241 -0.22 1.88 -46.27
C THR A 241 -0.88 0.63 -46.85
N ARG A 242 -2.13 0.37 -46.45
CA ARG A 242 -2.88 -0.77 -46.97
C ARG A 242 -3.53 -0.37 -48.30
N GLY A 243 -3.00 -0.87 -49.41
CA GLY A 243 -3.57 -0.64 -50.74
C GLY A 243 -4.89 -1.40 -50.97
N ALA A 244 -5.60 -1.04 -52.04
CA ALA A 244 -6.79 -1.78 -52.46
C ALA A 244 -6.44 -3.25 -52.74
N GLY A 245 -7.12 -4.19 -52.05
CA GLY A 245 -6.89 -5.63 -52.17
C GLY A 245 -6.11 -6.29 -51.01
N GLY A 246 -5.78 -5.55 -49.95
CA GLY A 246 -5.15 -6.11 -48.74
C GLY A 246 -3.65 -6.40 -48.88
N VAL A 247 -3.04 -5.98 -49.98
CA VAL A 247 -1.59 -6.02 -50.17
C VAL A 247 -0.97 -4.87 -49.38
N PHE A 248 0.02 -5.18 -48.53
CA PHE A 248 0.91 -4.17 -47.98
C PHE A 248 1.85 -3.72 -49.07
N ASN A 249 1.71 -2.48 -49.47
CA ASN A 249 2.56 -1.86 -50.45
C ASN A 249 3.23 -0.64 -49.80
N ASN A 250 4.50 -0.47 -50.12
CA ASN A 250 5.26 0.75 -49.79
C ASN A 250 4.80 1.89 -50.71
N GLN A 251 3.49 2.05 -50.92
CA GLN A 251 2.96 3.23 -51.58
C GLN A 251 3.30 4.39 -50.66
N ASP A 252 4.01 5.37 -51.23
CA ASP A 252 4.55 6.54 -50.56
C ASP A 252 3.63 6.95 -49.41
N PHE A 253 4.10 6.74 -48.17
CA PHE A 253 3.54 7.42 -47.02
C PHE A 253 3.61 8.90 -47.36
N CYS A 254 2.48 9.46 -47.79
CA CYS A 254 2.38 10.84 -48.23
C CYS A 254 3.14 11.10 -49.55
N SER A 255 2.39 11.36 -50.62
CA SER A 255 2.85 11.97 -51.87
C SER A 255 3.36 13.43 -51.70
N GLY A 256 3.99 13.75 -50.57
CA GLY A 256 4.38 15.09 -50.13
C GLY A 256 5.56 15.17 -49.15
N GLY A 257 6.32 14.11 -48.91
CA GLY A 257 7.60 14.18 -48.19
C GLY A 257 7.51 14.35 -46.67
N ASN A 258 6.52 13.73 -46.02
CA ASN A 258 6.46 13.70 -44.55
C ASN A 258 7.39 12.59 -44.01
N GLU A 259 8.18 12.92 -42.99
CA GLU A 259 9.13 12.02 -42.34
C GLU A 259 8.42 11.01 -41.42
N VAL A 260 8.75 9.71 -41.54
CA VAL A 260 8.29 8.67 -40.61
C VAL A 260 9.28 8.60 -39.47
N VAL A 261 8.80 8.85 -38.26
CA VAL A 261 9.60 8.80 -37.03
C VAL A 261 9.20 7.57 -36.24
N VAL A 262 10.20 6.76 -35.86
CA VAL A 262 9.99 5.54 -35.05
C VAL A 262 10.66 5.73 -33.70
N THR A 263 9.91 5.48 -32.64
CA THR A 263 10.42 5.43 -31.26
C THR A 263 10.12 4.07 -30.65
N ILE A 264 11.04 3.56 -29.83
CA ILE A 264 10.84 2.38 -28.97
C ILE A 264 11.13 2.79 -27.54
N ASP A 265 10.20 2.52 -26.63
CA ASP A 265 10.29 2.89 -25.22
C ASP A 265 10.64 4.38 -24.98
N GLY A 266 10.20 5.24 -25.91
CA GLY A 266 10.44 6.68 -25.89
C GLY A 266 11.76 7.14 -26.51
N GLU A 267 12.65 6.22 -26.90
CA GLU A 267 13.91 6.53 -27.57
C GLU A 267 13.74 6.58 -29.09
N LEU A 268 14.32 7.62 -29.72
CA LEU A 268 14.30 7.80 -31.17
C LEU A 268 15.29 6.83 -31.84
N LEU A 269 14.84 6.15 -32.89
CA LEU A 269 15.69 5.27 -33.69
C LEU A 269 16.17 5.98 -34.97
N GLU A 270 17.47 5.96 -35.19
CA GLU A 270 18.06 6.35 -36.48
C GLU A 270 17.99 5.16 -37.44
N LEU A 271 17.16 5.28 -38.49
CA LEU A 271 16.88 4.20 -39.44
C LEU A 271 17.27 4.61 -40.86
N GLU A 272 17.90 3.70 -41.60
CA GLU A 272 18.20 3.91 -43.03
C GLU A 272 16.93 3.90 -43.89
N ASP A 273 15.98 3.01 -43.58
CA ASP A 273 14.64 2.96 -44.18
C ASP A 273 13.57 2.82 -43.07
N PRO A 274 12.79 3.86 -42.78
CA PRO A 274 11.76 3.81 -41.75
C PRO A 274 10.53 2.98 -42.16
N ASN A 275 10.42 2.52 -43.42
CA ASN A 275 9.33 1.65 -43.87
C ASN A 275 9.64 0.16 -43.71
N SER A 276 10.91 -0.22 -43.61
CA SER A 276 11.33 -1.61 -43.46
C SER A 276 12.66 -1.70 -42.71
N PHE A 277 12.62 -2.16 -41.46
CA PHE A 277 13.80 -2.20 -40.60
C PHE A 277 13.75 -3.38 -39.62
N GLN A 278 14.92 -3.72 -39.06
CA GLN A 278 15.06 -4.79 -38.08
C GLN A 278 15.63 -4.28 -36.78
N ILE A 279 15.09 -4.77 -35.67
CA ILE A 279 15.53 -4.38 -34.34
C ILE A 279 15.79 -5.64 -33.51
N PRO A 280 16.94 -5.73 -32.84
CA PRO A 280 17.14 -6.71 -31.78
C PRO A 280 16.38 -6.26 -30.53
N VAL A 281 15.53 -7.12 -30.00
CA VAL A 281 14.92 -6.97 -28.67
C VAL A 281 15.63 -7.93 -27.73
#